data_AF-A0AAV4I8J6-F1
#
_entry.id   AF-A0AAV4I8J6-F1
#
_cell.length_a   1.000
_cell.length_b   1.000
_cell.length_c   1.000
_cell.angle_alpha   90.00
_cell.angle_beta   90.00
_cell.angle_gamma   90.00
#
_symmetry.space_group_name_H-M   'P 1'
#
loop_
_entity.id
_entity.type
_entity.pdbx_description
1 polymer ?
#
loop_
_entity_poly.entity_id
_entity_poly.type
_entity_poly.pdbx_seq_one_letter_code
_entity_poly.pdbx_strand_id
1 'polypeptide(L)'
;MIKDSLASKLETLPTGHSDCIMSMRLPLDKNQHLTLFSVYAPTLQAEPVEKDSFSSELGRLLTNTHAGNKVLILGEFNARVGRDSDAWNGILGQHGVGNCNDNGRLLGFCAEHQLTVTNTVF
;
A
#
# COMPACT_ATOMS: atom_id res chain seq x y z
N MET A 1 -18.91 4.10 -19.43
CA MET A 1 -17.95 4.78 -20.32
C MET A 1 -16.70 5.04 -19.52
N ILE A 2 -15.58 4.40 -19.86
CA ILE A 2 -14.31 4.60 -19.15
C ILE A 2 -13.72 5.92 -19.64
N LYS A 3 -13.37 6.83 -18.71
CA LYS A 3 -12.67 8.07 -19.06
C LYS A 3 -11.20 7.73 -19.34
N ASP A 4 -10.78 7.82 -20.60
CA ASP A 4 -9.43 7.52 -21.09
C ASP A 4 -8.46 8.71 -21.00
N SER A 5 -8.95 9.89 -20.62
CA SER A 5 -8.16 11.12 -20.47
C SER A 5 -7.00 11.03 -19.47
N LEU A 6 -6.96 10.00 -18.63
CA LEU A 6 -5.84 9.73 -17.73
C LEU A 6 -4.72 8.94 -18.44
N ALA A 7 -5.07 8.06 -19.38
CA ALA A 7 -4.11 7.24 -20.10
C ALA A 7 -3.13 8.10 -20.91
N SER A 8 -3.62 9.20 -21.51
CA SER A 8 -2.79 10.17 -22.24
C SER A 8 -1.88 11.01 -21.35
N LYS A 9 -2.07 11.00 -20.02
CA LYS A 9 -1.24 11.72 -19.04
C LYS A 9 -0.18 10.84 -18.40
N LEU A 10 -0.14 9.55 -18.72
CA LEU A 10 0.88 8.64 -18.22
C LEU A 10 2.21 8.93 -18.89
N GLU A 11 3.21 9.32 -18.10
CA GLU A 11 4.60 9.46 -18.58
C GLU A 11 5.23 8.08 -18.86
N THR A 12 4.77 7.06 -18.14
CA THR A 12 5.26 5.67 -18.23
C THR A 12 4.11 4.70 -18.08
N LEU A 13 4.18 3.57 -18.79
CA LEU A 13 3.25 2.46 -18.59
C LEU A 13 3.41 1.84 -17.19
N PRO A 14 2.35 1.23 -16.63
CA PRO A 14 2.47 0.48 -15.40
C PRO A 14 3.48 -0.66 -15.55
N THR A 15 4.26 -0.88 -14.49
CA THR A 15 5.33 -1.87 -14.42
C THR A 15 4.94 -2.97 -13.43
N GLY A 16 4.92 -4.22 -13.89
CA GLY A 16 4.79 -5.38 -13.01
C GLY A 16 6.14 -5.68 -12.34
N HIS A 17 6.13 -5.89 -11.03
CA HIS A 17 7.30 -6.28 -10.25
C HIS A 17 7.26 -7.76 -9.88
N SER A 18 6.07 -8.26 -9.56
CA SER A 18 5.77 -9.67 -9.33
C SER A 18 4.31 -9.96 -9.68
N ASP A 19 3.87 -11.21 -9.53
CA ASP A 19 2.47 -11.60 -9.73
C ASP A 19 1.50 -10.82 -8.82
N CYS A 20 2.01 -10.30 -7.71
CA CYS A 20 1.24 -9.65 -6.66
C CYS A 20 1.47 -8.13 -6.56
N ILE A 21 2.43 -7.56 -7.31
CA ILE A 21 2.79 -6.14 -7.19
C ILE A 21 2.97 -5.51 -8.56
N MET A 22 2.22 -4.44 -8.82
CA MET A 22 2.37 -3.57 -9.97
C MET A 22 2.51 -2.12 -9.49
N SER A 23 3.29 -1.30 -10.19
CA SER A 23 3.38 0.13 -9.91
C SER A 23 3.08 0.99 -11.13
N MET A 24 2.58 2.20 -10.88
CA MET A 24 2.42 3.25 -11.88
C MET A 24 2.88 4.58 -11.29
N ARG A 25 3.44 5.45 -12.14
CA ARG A 25 3.78 6.82 -11.77
C ARG A 25 2.82 7.79 -12.45
N LEU A 26 2.25 8.70 -11.65
CA LEU A 26 1.35 9.74 -12.11
C LEU A 26 1.96 11.11 -11.81
N PRO A 27 2.01 12.05 -12.78
CA PRO A 27 2.44 13.41 -12.50
C PRO A 27 1.41 14.13 -11.60
N LEU A 28 1.92 14.88 -10.63
CA LEU A 28 1.18 15.82 -9.80
C LEU A 28 1.67 17.25 -10.09
N ASP A 29 1.09 18.23 -9.41
CA ASP A 29 1.54 19.62 -9.49
C ASP A 29 2.97 19.79 -8.95
N LYS A 30 3.62 20.89 -9.33
CA LYS A 30 4.93 21.31 -8.80
C LYS A 30 6.06 20.27 -8.98
N ASN A 31 6.05 19.54 -10.10
CA ASN A 31 7.07 18.54 -10.43
C ASN A 31 7.17 17.40 -9.40
N GLN A 32 6.07 17.12 -8.69
CA GLN A 32 5.93 15.93 -7.85
C GLN A 32 5.25 14.82 -8.63
N HIS A 33 5.45 13.58 -8.21
CA HIS A 33 4.72 12.45 -8.74
C HIS A 33 4.08 11.65 -7.61
N LEU A 34 3.00 10.96 -7.95
CA LEU A 34 2.43 9.89 -7.15
C LEU A 34 2.96 8.56 -7.69
N THR A 35 3.64 7.79 -6.85
CA THR A 35 3.88 6.38 -7.11
C THR A 35 2.72 5.58 -6.52
N LEU A 36 1.94 4.96 -7.39
CA LEU A 36 0.83 4.10 -7.03
C LEU A 36 1.29 2.65 -7.11
N PHE A 37 1.13 1.90 -6.02
CA PHE A 37 1.32 0.45 -6.00
C PHE A 37 -0.05 -0.21 -5.96
N SER A 38 -0.31 -1.11 -6.91
CA SER A 38 -1.43 -2.04 -6.88
C SER A 38 -0.93 -3.37 -6.36
N VAL A 39 -1.50 -3.86 -5.27
CA VAL A 39 -1.06 -5.08 -4.59
C VAL A 39 -2.17 -6.11 -4.42
N TYR A 40 -1.78 -7.38 -4.44
CA TYR A 40 -2.59 -8.49 -3.98
C TYR A 40 -1.77 -9.32 -2.99
N ALA A 41 -1.94 -9.05 -1.69
CA ALA A 41 -1.16 -9.69 -0.65
C ALA A 41 -1.59 -11.15 -0.46
N PRO A 42 -0.68 -12.03 0.01
CA PRO A 42 -1.03 -13.41 0.32
C PRO A 42 -2.17 -13.54 1.34
N THR A 43 -2.97 -14.60 1.22
CA THR A 43 -4.12 -14.85 2.10
C THR A 43 -3.66 -15.26 3.51
N LEU A 44 -4.61 -15.40 4.44
CA LEU A 44 -4.30 -15.87 5.80
C LEU A 44 -3.66 -17.26 5.81
N GLN A 45 -4.01 -18.12 4.84
CA GLN A 45 -3.52 -19.49 4.71
C GLN A 45 -2.17 -19.60 4.01
N ALA A 46 -1.66 -18.51 3.43
CA ALA A 46 -0.35 -18.52 2.78
C ALA A 46 0.76 -18.79 3.79
N GLU A 47 1.83 -19.43 3.32
CA GLU A 47 2.97 -19.77 4.15
C GLU A 47 3.65 -18.49 4.66
N PRO A 48 4.23 -18.49 5.87
CA PRO A 48 4.91 -17.32 6.42
C PRO A 48 5.96 -16.74 5.47
N VAL A 49 6.72 -17.63 4.78
CA VAL A 49 7.74 -17.23 3.81
C VAL A 49 7.18 -16.46 2.62
N GLU A 50 5.97 -16.78 2.15
CA GLU A 50 5.32 -16.08 1.03
C GLU A 50 4.90 -14.68 1.47
N LYS A 51 4.32 -14.57 2.67
CA LYS A 51 3.94 -13.29 3.25
C LYS A 51 5.17 -12.40 3.44
N ASP A 52 6.27 -12.96 3.95
CA ASP A 52 7.51 -12.23 4.22
C ASP A 52 8.22 -11.79 2.94
N SER A 53 8.21 -12.65 1.92
CA SER A 53 8.69 -12.32 0.57
C SER A 53 7.91 -11.13 -0.01
N PHE A 54 6.57 -11.18 0.05
CA PHE A 54 5.71 -10.08 -0.40
C PHE A 54 6.01 -8.76 0.35
N SER A 55 6.12 -8.82 1.68
CA SER A 55 6.36 -7.64 2.52
C SER A 55 7.75 -7.05 2.23
N SER A 56 8.77 -7.90 2.07
CA SER A 56 10.14 -7.49 1.74
C SER A 56 10.24 -6.87 0.35
N GLU A 57 9.57 -7.45 -0.64
CA GLU A 57 9.55 -6.92 -2.01
C GLU A 57 8.86 -5.55 -2.05
N LEU A 58 7.68 -5.42 -1.44
CA LEU A 58 6.97 -4.15 -1.36
C LEU A 58 7.81 -3.09 -0.62
N GLY A 59 8.41 -3.44 0.53
CA GLY A 59 9.27 -2.53 1.29
C GLY A 59 10.50 -2.05 0.52
N ARG A 60 11.11 -2.93 -0.28
CA ARG A 60 12.20 -2.56 -1.21
C ARG A 60 11.73 -1.56 -2.26
N LEU A 61 10.56 -1.77 -2.86
CA LEU A 61 9.99 -0.87 -3.87
C LEU A 61 9.63 0.50 -3.28
N LEU A 62 9.11 0.53 -2.05
CA LEU A 62 8.84 1.77 -1.31
C LEU A 62 10.14 2.55 -1.06
N THR A 63 11.18 1.88 -0.57
CA THR A 63 12.49 2.50 -0.32
C THR A 63 13.13 3.07 -1.59
N ASN A 64 12.88 2.44 -2.74
CA ASN A 64 13.36 2.93 -4.04
C ASN A 64 12.53 4.09 -4.61
N THR A 65 11.40 4.44 -3.99
CA THR A 65 10.60 5.59 -4.42
C THR A 65 11.27 6.89 -4.01
N HIS A 66 11.36 7.84 -4.93
CA HIS A 66 11.99 9.14 -4.68
C HIS A 66 11.30 9.89 -3.52
N ALA A 67 12.07 10.38 -2.55
CA ALA A 67 11.56 11.00 -1.31
C ALA A 67 10.64 12.22 -1.52
N GLY A 68 10.76 12.91 -2.65
CA GLY A 68 9.88 14.02 -3.02
C GLY A 68 8.51 13.61 -3.58
N ASN A 69 8.32 12.33 -3.88
CA ASN A 69 7.10 11.79 -4.46
C ASN A 69 6.14 11.34 -3.36
N LYS A 70 4.85 11.39 -3.67
CA LYS A 70 3.80 10.80 -2.85
C LYS A 70 3.70 9.32 -3.15
N VAL A 71 3.29 8.52 -2.17
CA VAL A 71 3.04 7.09 -2.32
C VAL A 71 1.60 6.81 -1.96
N LEU A 72 0.96 5.95 -2.76
CA LEU A 72 -0.33 5.36 -2.44
C LEU A 72 -0.28 3.87 -2.76
N ILE A 73 -0.62 3.04 -1.78
CA ILE A 73 -0.70 1.58 -1.95
C ILE A 73 -2.17 1.20 -1.89
N LEU A 74 -2.63 0.52 -2.93
CA LEU A 74 -4.02 0.13 -3.13
C LEU A 74 -4.07 -1.36 -3.41
N GLY A 75 -5.22 -1.96 -3.11
CA GLY A 75 -5.48 -3.36 -3.40
C GLY A 75 -5.86 -4.12 -2.15
N GLU A 76 -5.70 -5.43 -2.22
CA GLU A 76 -6.14 -6.34 -1.17
C GLU A 76 -4.95 -6.78 -0.33
N PHE A 77 -4.97 -6.43 0.96
CA PHE A 77 -3.94 -6.86 1.92
C PHE A 77 -4.34 -8.12 2.68
N ASN A 78 -5.58 -8.58 2.54
CA ASN A 78 -6.16 -9.67 3.31
C ASN A 78 -6.02 -9.48 4.83
N ALA A 79 -5.91 -8.22 5.28
CA ALA A 79 -5.60 -7.84 6.65
C ALA A 79 -6.84 -7.26 7.33
N ARG A 80 -7.10 -7.73 8.55
CA ARG A 80 -7.94 -7.02 9.52
C ARG A 80 -7.01 -6.38 10.51
N VAL A 81 -7.04 -5.07 10.60
CA VAL A 81 -6.14 -4.28 11.46
C VAL A 81 -6.75 -3.98 12.84
N GLY A 82 -8.04 -4.26 13.02
CA GLY A 82 -8.76 -4.00 14.26
C GLY A 82 -9.09 -2.52 14.47
N ARG A 83 -9.25 -2.12 15.74
CA ARG A 83 -9.76 -0.80 16.16
C ARG A 83 -8.88 -0.06 17.18
N ASP A 84 -7.69 -0.57 17.46
CA ASP A 84 -6.82 -0.03 18.52
C ASP A 84 -6.01 1.18 18.01
N SER A 85 -6.70 2.30 17.76
CA SER A 85 -6.08 3.52 17.23
C SER A 85 -5.14 4.19 18.22
N ASP A 86 -5.33 3.97 19.53
CA ASP A 86 -4.46 4.53 20.56
C ASP A 86 -3.09 3.86 20.53
N ALA A 87 -3.02 2.54 20.35
CA ALA A 87 -1.77 1.81 20.20
C ALA A 87 -1.05 2.10 18.87
N TRP A 88 -1.80 2.42 17.81
CA TRP A 88 -1.29 2.63 16.45
C TRP A 88 -1.51 4.06 15.94
N ASN A 89 -1.28 5.05 16.80
CA ASN A 89 -1.49 6.46 16.46
C ASN A 89 -0.71 6.89 15.20
N GLY A 90 -1.38 7.55 14.26
CA GLY A 90 -0.84 7.98 12.97
C GLY A 90 -0.79 6.88 11.91
N ILE A 91 -0.92 5.60 12.30
CA ILE A 91 -0.96 4.46 11.39
C ILE A 91 -2.40 3.98 11.18
N LEU A 92 -3.18 3.89 12.26
CA LEU A 92 -4.56 3.46 12.28
C LEU A 92 -5.46 4.66 12.65
N GLY A 93 -6.54 4.84 11.90
CA GLY A 93 -7.57 5.85 12.21
C GLY A 93 -8.62 5.35 13.21
N GLN A 94 -9.49 6.26 13.64
CA GLN A 94 -10.47 6.01 14.72
C GLN A 94 -11.62 5.07 14.33
N HIS A 95 -11.77 4.76 13.04
CA HIS A 95 -12.90 4.00 12.49
C HIS A 95 -12.55 2.55 12.15
N GLY A 96 -11.45 2.03 12.69
CA GLY A 96 -11.13 0.60 12.62
C GLY A 96 -12.21 -0.28 13.27
N VAL A 97 -12.41 -1.50 12.76
CA VAL A 97 -13.48 -2.41 13.21
C VAL A 97 -12.92 -3.80 13.53
N GLY A 98 -13.49 -4.41 14.58
CA GLY A 98 -13.18 -5.79 14.96
C GLY A 98 -11.80 -5.96 15.57
N ASN A 99 -11.30 -7.19 15.51
CA ASN A 99 -9.99 -7.56 16.02
C ASN A 99 -8.97 -7.70 14.88
N CYS A 100 -7.72 -7.44 15.21
CA CYS A 100 -6.58 -7.68 14.33
C CYS A 100 -6.45 -9.19 14.02
N ASN A 101 -6.16 -9.55 12.77
CA ASN A 101 -5.84 -10.93 12.37
C ASN A 101 -4.33 -11.08 12.08
N ASP A 102 -3.88 -12.29 11.71
CA ASP A 102 -2.45 -12.56 11.46
C ASP A 102 -1.84 -11.66 10.37
N ASN A 103 -2.62 -11.33 9.34
CA ASN A 103 -2.20 -10.39 8.29
C ASN A 103 -2.20 -8.92 8.76
N GLY A 104 -2.74 -8.64 9.94
CA GLY A 104 -2.65 -7.34 10.61
C GLY A 104 -1.23 -6.94 11.01
N ARG A 105 -0.23 -7.82 10.81
CA ARG A 105 1.20 -7.45 10.71
C ARG A 105 1.48 -6.30 9.73
N LEU A 106 0.53 -6.01 8.82
CA LEU A 106 0.48 -4.79 8.03
C LEU A 106 0.70 -3.53 8.87
N LEU A 107 0.20 -3.47 10.11
CA LEU A 107 0.41 -2.32 10.98
C LEU A 107 1.89 -2.07 11.30
N GLY A 108 2.66 -3.14 11.52
CA GLY A 108 4.11 -3.05 11.70
C GLY A 108 4.81 -2.57 10.43
N PHE A 109 4.44 -3.10 9.27
CA PHE A 109 4.95 -2.65 7.97
C PHE A 109 4.63 -1.16 7.72
N CYS A 110 3.41 -0.73 8.03
CA CYS A 110 3.02 0.67 7.91
C CYS A 110 3.81 1.56 8.87
N ALA A 111 4.05 1.13 10.11
CA ALA A 111 4.87 1.87 11.05
C ALA A 111 6.32 2.02 10.57
N GLU A 112 6.93 0.96 10.03
CA GLU A 112 8.28 0.97 9.47
C GLU A 112 8.41 1.96 8.29
N HIS A 113 7.41 2.00 7.42
CA HIS A 113 7.40 2.85 6.23
C HIS A 113 6.66 4.18 6.38
N GLN A 114 6.24 4.55 7.60
CA GLN A 114 5.51 5.78 7.90
C GLN A 114 4.22 5.95 7.06
N LEU A 115 3.46 4.86 6.93
CA LEU A 115 2.21 4.79 6.17
C LEU A 115 0.99 4.79 7.10
N THR A 116 -0.13 5.31 6.60
CA THR A 116 -1.42 5.30 7.31
C THR A 116 -2.42 4.43 6.56
N VAL A 117 -3.17 3.60 7.28
CA VAL A 117 -4.29 2.80 6.75
C VAL A 117 -5.52 3.69 6.57
N THR A 118 -5.64 4.28 5.39
CA THR A 118 -6.66 5.29 5.07
C THR A 118 -8.11 4.80 5.21
N ASN A 119 -8.36 3.49 5.02
CA ASN A 119 -9.66 2.85 5.22
C ASN A 119 -10.14 2.83 6.68
N THR A 120 -9.42 3.47 7.60
CA THR A 120 -9.83 3.58 9.01
C THR A 120 -9.93 5.03 9.49
N VAL A 121 -9.70 6.00 8.61
CA VAL A 121 -9.56 7.43 8.95
C VAL A 121 -10.86 8.24 8.72
N PHE A 122 -11.75 7.76 7.86
CA PHE A 122 -12.90 8.51 7.29
C PHE A 122 -13.95 9.01 8.29
#